data_AF-A0A1J5M9P8-F1
#
_entry.id   AF-A0A1J5M9P8-F1
#
_cell.length_a   1.000
_cell.length_b   1.000
_cell.length_c   1.000
_cell.angle_alpha   90.00
_cell.angle_beta   90.00
_cell.angle_gamma   90.00
#
_symmetry.space_group_name_H-M   'P 1'
#
loop_
_entity.id
_entity.type
_entity.pdbx_description
1 polymer ?
#
loop_
_entity_poly.entity_id
_entity_poly.type
_entity_poly.pdbx_seq_one_letter_code
_entity_poly.pdbx_strand_id
1 'polypeptide(L)'
;MFEKNDAFFLIFAIPSIALFYFGSFPELNFLFFIALGILLYGITYFLIHDVLIHQRFKWFKKTKSKFLIGLRKAHKVHHKHLGKEDGECFGMLNVPNKYHHM
;
A
#
# COMPACT_ATOMS: atom_id res chain seq x y z
N MET A 1 -9.01 14.06 6.39
CA MET A 1 -10.19 13.89 5.50
C MET A 1 -9.99 12.62 4.71
N PHE A 2 -11.06 11.94 4.33
CA PHE A 2 -10.97 10.82 3.38
C PHE A 2 -10.50 11.37 2.03
N GLU A 3 -9.42 10.81 1.47
CA GLU A 3 -8.88 11.15 0.16
C GLU A 3 -9.41 10.16 -0.89
N LYS A 4 -9.49 10.57 -2.16
CA LYS A 4 -9.91 9.67 -3.25
C LYS A 4 -9.03 8.41 -3.35
N ASN A 5 -7.77 8.51 -2.93
CA ASN A 5 -6.82 7.39 -2.87
C ASN A 5 -7.23 6.32 -1.84
N ASP A 6 -8.11 6.64 -0.90
CA ASP A 6 -8.60 5.66 0.07
C ASP A 6 -9.53 4.63 -0.56
N ALA A 7 -10.15 4.94 -1.70
CA ALA A 7 -10.96 3.96 -2.43
C ALA A 7 -10.12 3.00 -3.28
N PHE A 8 -8.81 3.26 -3.40
CA PHE A 8 -7.91 2.49 -4.25
C PHE A 8 -7.85 1.00 -3.86
N PHE A 9 -8.13 0.65 -2.59
CA PHE A 9 -8.19 -0.76 -2.17
C PHE A 9 -9.24 -1.57 -2.94
N LEU A 10 -10.30 -0.94 -3.46
CA LEU A 10 -11.35 -1.62 -4.22
C LEU A 10 -10.82 -2.25 -5.51
N ILE A 11 -9.80 -1.65 -6.12
CA ILE A 11 -9.14 -2.18 -7.32
C ILE A 11 -8.45 -3.52 -7.03
N PHE A 12 -8.04 -3.76 -5.77
CA PHE A 12 -7.48 -5.06 -5.36
C PHE A 12 -8.56 -6.00 -4.81
N ALA A 13 -9.51 -5.47 -4.04
CA ALA A 13 -10.53 -6.27 -3.37
C ALA A 13 -11.49 -6.96 -4.34
N ILE A 14 -12.00 -6.24 -5.35
CA ILE A 14 -12.96 -6.78 -6.32
C ILE A 14 -12.38 -7.97 -7.10
N PRO A 15 -11.21 -7.86 -7.78
CA PRO A 15 -10.64 -9.01 -8.48
C PRO A 15 -10.18 -10.11 -7.52
N SER A 16 -9.68 -9.78 -6.32
CA SER A 16 -9.31 -10.81 -5.33
C SER A 16 -10.52 -11.65 -4.91
N ILE A 17 -11.66 -11.02 -4.61
CA ILE A 17 -12.90 -11.74 -4.25
C ILE A 17 -13.39 -12.61 -5.41
N ALA A 18 -13.40 -12.08 -6.63
CA ALA A 18 -13.81 -12.83 -7.81
C ALA A 18 -12.91 -14.06 -8.03
N LEU A 19 -11.59 -13.88 -7.93
CA LEU A 19 -10.63 -14.97 -8.11
C LEU A 19 -10.69 -15.99 -6.98
N PHE A 20 -11.02 -15.59 -5.74
CA PHE A 20 -11.29 -16.56 -4.67
C PHE A 20 -12.52 -17.39 -4.97
N TYR A 21 -13.60 -16.78 -5.48
CA TYR A 21 -14.82 -17.49 -5.84
C TYR A 21 -14.56 -18.53 -6.93
N PHE A 22 -13.96 -18.12 -8.06
CA PHE A 22 -13.62 -19.03 -9.17
C PHE A 22 -12.44 -19.97 -8.88
N GLY A 23 -11.61 -19.60 -7.91
CA GLY A 23 -10.43 -20.36 -7.52
C GLY A 23 -10.69 -21.44 -6.47
N SER A 24 -11.82 -21.38 -5.77
CA SER A 24 -12.18 -22.32 -4.69
C SER A 24 -13.26 -23.31 -5.08
N PHE A 25 -14.09 -23.01 -6.09
CA PHE A 25 -15.20 -23.87 -6.50
C PHE A 25 -15.12 -24.20 -8.01
N PRO A 26 -15.41 -25.46 -8.42
CA PRO A 26 -15.74 -26.63 -7.59
C PRO A 26 -14.52 -27.27 -6.89
N GLU A 27 -13.32 -27.02 -7.41
CA GLU A 27 -12.05 -27.50 -6.85
C GLU A 27 -11.05 -26.35 -6.75
N LEU A 28 -10.13 -26.46 -5.78
CA LEU A 28 -9.10 -25.46 -5.57
C LEU A 28 -8.11 -25.44 -6.75
N ASN A 29 -7.91 -24.26 -7.34
CA ASN A 29 -7.05 -24.10 -8.51
C ASN A 29 -6.12 -22.87 -8.40
N PHE A 30 -5.30 -22.64 -9.43
CA PHE A 30 -4.28 -21.60 -9.42
C PHE A 30 -4.84 -20.17 -9.22
N LEU A 31 -6.10 -19.90 -9.58
CA LEU A 31 -6.74 -18.61 -9.37
C LEU A 31 -6.84 -18.26 -7.88
N PHE A 32 -6.98 -19.25 -7.00
CA PHE A 32 -6.97 -19.03 -5.55
C PHE A 32 -5.65 -18.43 -5.07
N PHE A 33 -4.52 -18.93 -5.57
CA PHE A 33 -3.20 -18.43 -5.18
C PHE A 33 -2.91 -17.05 -5.77
N ILE A 34 -3.44 -16.75 -6.96
CA ILE A 34 -3.41 -15.39 -7.51
C ILE A 34 -4.25 -14.45 -6.62
N ALA A 35 -5.47 -14.86 -6.24
CA ALA A 35 -6.33 -14.10 -5.33
C ALA A 35 -5.63 -13.80 -4.00
N LEU A 36 -4.94 -14.80 -3.44
CA LEU A 36 -4.14 -14.69 -2.23
C LEU A 36 -2.98 -13.69 -2.39
N GLY A 37 -2.27 -13.72 -3.52
CA GLY A 37 -1.23 -12.74 -3.83
C GLY A 37 -1.76 -11.29 -3.88
N ILE A 38 -2.89 -11.09 -4.55
CA ILE A 38 -3.55 -9.77 -4.61
C ILE A 38 -4.00 -9.32 -3.22
N LEU A 39 -4.57 -10.22 -2.41
CA LEU A 39 -4.98 -9.94 -1.04
C LEU A 39 -3.79 -9.49 -0.18
N LEU A 40 -2.69 -10.25 -0.20
CA LEU A 40 -1.48 -9.93 0.58
C LEU A 40 -0.87 -8.59 0.17
N TYR A 41 -0.86 -8.29 -1.14
CA TYR A 41 -0.45 -6.99 -1.64
C TYR A 41 -1.38 -5.88 -1.15
N GLY A 42 -2.70 -6.08 -1.22
CA GLY A 42 -3.70 -5.12 -0.74
C GLY A 42 -3.59 -4.84 0.76
N ILE A 43 -3.37 -5.87 1.58
CA ILE A 43 -3.11 -5.71 3.03
C ILE A 43 -1.83 -4.90 3.25
N THR A 44 -0.77 -5.21 2.51
CA THR A 44 0.50 -4.47 2.60
C THR A 44 0.30 -3.01 2.22
N TYR A 45 -0.42 -2.73 1.13
CA TYR A 45 -0.76 -1.37 0.71
C TYR A 45 -1.52 -0.63 1.83
N PHE A 46 -2.56 -1.23 2.41
CA PHE A 46 -3.32 -0.63 3.50
C PHE A 46 -2.46 -0.33 4.73
N LEU A 47 -1.62 -1.28 5.16
CA LEU A 47 -0.74 -1.09 6.31
C LEU A 47 0.28 0.03 6.07
N ILE A 48 0.82 0.17 4.87
CA ILE A 48 1.80 1.21 4.56
C ILE A 48 1.11 2.57 4.35
N HIS A 49 0.07 2.64 3.52
CA HIS A 49 -0.61 3.88 3.17
C HIS A 49 -1.48 4.42 4.32
N ASP A 50 -2.47 3.66 4.77
CA ASP A 50 -3.48 4.16 5.70
C ASP A 50 -2.99 4.13 7.17
N VAL A 51 -2.24 3.09 7.55
CA VAL A 51 -1.76 2.93 8.94
C VAL A 51 -0.43 3.65 9.17
N LEU A 52 0.61 3.40 8.37
CA LEU A 52 1.94 3.96 8.62
C LEU A 52 2.07 5.43 8.18
N ILE A 53 1.67 5.71 6.94
CA ILE A 53 1.81 7.03 6.31
C ILE A 53 0.75 7.99 6.83
N HIS A 54 -0.53 7.69 6.60
CA HIS A 54 -1.65 8.56 6.98
C HIS A 54 -1.95 8.52 8.49
N GLN A 55 -1.43 7.52 9.21
CA GLN A 55 -1.66 7.35 10.64
C GLN A 55 -3.14 7.36 11.06
N ARG A 56 -4.03 6.84 10.20
CA ARG A 56 -5.45 6.67 10.53
C ARG A 56 -5.63 5.77 11.73
N PHE A 57 -4.76 4.77 11.81
CA PHE A 57 -4.58 3.90 12.97
C PHE A 57 -3.19 4.12 13.55
N LYS A 58 -3.09 4.29 14.87
CA LYS A 58 -1.82 4.64 15.54
C LYS A 58 -0.88 3.45 15.77
N TRP A 59 -1.06 2.34 15.06
CA TRP A 59 -0.31 1.09 15.28
C TRP A 59 1.20 1.24 15.10
N PHE A 60 1.64 2.04 14.12
CA PHE A 60 3.06 2.26 13.83
C PHE A 60 3.57 3.66 14.21
N LYS A 61 2.82 4.43 15.01
CA LYS A 61 3.16 5.82 15.34
C LYS A 61 4.55 5.98 15.99
N LYS A 62 5.01 4.98 16.73
CA LYS A 62 6.31 4.97 17.45
C LYS A 62 7.35 4.02 16.83
N THR A 63 7.19 3.64 15.56
CA THR A 63 8.16 2.74 14.91
C THR A 63 9.55 3.37 14.87
N LYS A 64 10.59 2.58 15.19
CA LYS A 64 12.01 2.97 15.11
C LYS A 64 12.71 2.38 13.87
N SER A 65 11.97 1.64 13.02
CA SER A 65 12.54 1.04 11.81
C SER A 65 12.91 2.12 10.80
N LYS A 66 14.19 2.19 10.45
CA LYS A 66 14.70 3.13 9.43
C LYS A 66 13.96 3.01 8.11
N PHE A 67 13.63 1.77 7.72
CA PHE A 67 12.86 1.48 6.52
C PHE A 67 11.46 2.11 6.57
N LEU A 68 10.68 1.83 7.62
CA LEU A 68 9.30 2.35 7.75
C LEU A 68 9.27 3.88 7.91
N ILE A 69 10.27 4.45 8.59
CA ILE A 69 10.45 5.90 8.68
C ILE A 69 10.75 6.49 7.30
N GLY A 70 11.63 5.85 6.52
CA GLY A 70 12.00 6.28 5.18
C GLY A 70 10.82 6.27 4.21
N LEU A 71 10.01 5.22 4.21
CA LEU A 71 8.77 5.15 3.42
C LEU A 71 7.85 6.33 3.72
N ARG A 72 7.64 6.60 5.01
CA ARG A 72 6.78 7.70 5.46
C ARG A 72 7.32 9.07 5.07
N LYS A 73 8.64 9.29 5.15
CA LYS A 73 9.28 10.54 4.71
C LYS A 73 9.12 10.73 3.20
N ALA A 74 9.45 9.72 2.41
CA ALA A 74 9.35 9.75 0.95
C ALA A 74 7.93 10.08 0.47
N HIS A 75 6.94 9.42 1.07
CA HIS A 75 5.53 9.66 0.72
C HIS A 75 5.05 11.07 1.11
N LYS A 76 5.52 11.61 2.25
CA LYS A 76 5.22 12.99 2.63
C LYS A 76 5.82 14.01 1.63
N VAL A 77 6.99 13.72 1.08
CA VAL A 77 7.62 14.56 0.03
C VAL A 77 6.83 14.48 -1.26
N HIS A 78 6.36 13.29 -1.64
CA HIS A 78 5.47 13.08 -2.79
C HIS A 78 4.19 13.94 -2.68
N HIS A 79 3.53 13.94 -1.52
CA HIS A 79 2.34 14.77 -1.30
C HIS A 79 2.61 16.27 -1.10
N LYS A 80 3.87 16.68 -0.88
CA LYS A 80 4.24 18.10 -0.73
C LYS A 80 4.26 18.84 -2.07
N HIS A 81 4.56 18.13 -3.16
CA HIS A 81 4.55 18.67 -4.52
C HIS A 81 3.35 18.07 -5.28
N LEU A 82 2.20 18.74 -5.19
CA LEU A 82 0.95 18.30 -5.83
C LEU A 82 0.94 18.46 -7.36
N GLY A 83 1.97 19.11 -7.94
CA GLY A 83 2.15 19.27 -9.38
C GLY A 83 2.80 18.05 -10.02
N LYS A 84 2.33 17.63 -11.21
CA LYS A 84 2.89 16.50 -11.98
C LYS A 84 4.37 16.66 -12.34
N GLU A 85 4.85 17.90 -12.47
CA GLU A 85 6.21 18.25 -12.89
C GLU A 85 7.24 18.08 -11.77
N ASP A 86 6.86 18.38 -10.51
CA ASP A 86 7.77 18.35 -9.33
C ASP A 86 7.50 17.17 -8.39
N GLY A 87 6.59 16.27 -8.77
CA GLY A 87 6.23 15.10 -7.98
C GLY A 87 7.37 14.08 -7.92
N GLU A 88 8.16 14.11 -6.86
CA GLU A 88 9.18 13.09 -6.62
C GLU A 88 8.59 11.84 -5.92
N CYS A 89 9.10 10.65 -6.25
CA CYS A 89 8.91 9.38 -5.54
C CYS A 89 7.46 8.84 -5.45
N PHE A 90 6.97 8.26 -6.55
CA PHE A 90 5.68 7.56 -6.61
C PHE A 90 5.69 6.13 -6.01
N GLY A 91 6.87 5.62 -5.64
CA GLY A 91 7.02 4.26 -5.12
C GLY A 91 6.51 4.10 -3.68
N MET A 92 5.67 3.09 -3.43
CA MET A 92 5.09 2.83 -2.09
C MET A 92 6.01 2.00 -1.18
N LEU A 93 6.61 0.93 -1.71
CA LEU A 93 7.45 -0.01 -0.93
C LEU A 93 8.95 0.13 -1.25
N ASN A 94 9.27 0.71 -2.40
CA ASN A 94 10.62 0.96 -2.83
C ASN A 94 10.79 2.46 -3.04
N VAL A 95 11.53 3.10 -2.13
CA VAL A 95 11.82 4.53 -2.15
C VAL A 95 13.33 4.74 -2.15
N PRO A 96 13.84 5.83 -2.76
CA PRO A 96 15.27 6.07 -2.84
C PRO A 96 15.99 6.01 -1.49
N ASN A 97 17.20 5.47 -1.49
CA ASN A 97 17.99 5.25 -0.26
C ASN A 97 18.21 6.53 0.57
N LYS A 98 18.18 7.72 -0.05
CA LYS A 98 18.28 9.02 0.63
C LYS A 98 17.27 9.18 1.79
N TYR A 99 16.12 8.50 1.74
CA TYR A 99 15.10 8.57 2.78
C TYR A 99 15.31 7.62 3.95
N HIS A 100 16.10 6.55 3.79
CA HIS A 100 16.34 5.54 4.83
C HIS A 100 17.49 5.89 5.77
N HIS A 101 18.37 6.81 5.36
CA HIS A 101 19.59 7.20 6.09
C HIS A 101 19.53 8.59 6.74
N MET A 102 18.42 9.33 6.57
CA MET A 102 18.11 10.57 7.31
C MET A 102 17.38 10.28 8.62
#